data_AF-A0A9E8SLB0-F1
#
_entry.id   AF-A0A9E8SLB0-F1
#
_cell.length_a   1.000
_cell.length_b   1.000
_cell.length_c   1.000
_cell.angle_alpha   90.00
_cell.angle_beta   90.00
_cell.angle_gamma   90.00
#
_symmetry.space_group_name_H-M   'P 1'
#
loop_
_entity.id
_entity.type
_entity.pdbx_description
1 polymer ?
#
loop_
_entity_poly.entity_id
_entity_poly.type
_entity_poly.pdbx_seq_one_letter_code
_entity_poly.pdbx_strand_id
1 'polypeptide(L)'
;MNIFYLLIVTLCAAARVACASSEGGHASPTDWIFICGVINFILFLIVLYIFALPRIKNFFSERSGNIQQALKEAEEAKILAETKLKEYEKKMAFLSKEIEEIRKAVEKEGELEKERIIAAAAKEAETMKWQAKIIAEQELKYAKAALRKELASLSLERAEKIIKEKINEDDHARLVKDYILQITSKVI
;
A
#
# COMPACT_ATOMS: atom_id res chain seq x y z
N MET A 1 40.99 13.13 -44.81
CA MET A 1 41.37 14.30 -45.64
C MET A 1 42.79 14.17 -46.20
N ASN A 2 43.77 13.78 -45.37
CA ASN A 2 45.20 13.87 -45.72
C ASN A 2 45.68 12.89 -46.81
N ILE A 3 45.19 11.63 -46.84
CA ILE A 3 45.64 10.63 -47.84
C ILE A 3 45.19 10.99 -49.26
N PHE A 4 44.03 11.64 -49.40
CA PHE A 4 43.44 12.03 -50.68
C PHE A 4 44.19 13.22 -51.30
N TYR A 5 44.52 14.21 -50.45
CA TYR A 5 45.37 15.32 -50.85
C TYR A 5 46.75 14.81 -51.26
N LEU A 6 47.31 13.84 -50.52
CA LEU A 6 48.60 13.24 -50.83
C LEU A 6 48.58 12.47 -52.15
N LEU A 7 47.53 11.69 -52.44
CA LEU A 7 47.39 10.92 -53.69
C LEU A 7 47.13 11.82 -54.91
N ILE A 8 46.35 12.90 -54.75
CA ILE A 8 46.17 13.91 -55.82
C ILE A 8 47.46 14.70 -56.05
N VAL A 9 48.15 15.12 -54.98
CA VAL A 9 49.41 15.84 -55.08
C VAL A 9 50.50 14.97 -55.69
N THR A 10 50.58 13.68 -55.34
CA THR A 10 51.55 12.75 -55.97
C THR A 10 51.19 12.41 -57.40
N LEU A 11 49.91 12.30 -57.76
CA LEU A 11 49.46 12.12 -59.16
C LEU A 11 49.79 13.37 -60.00
N CYS A 12 49.53 14.57 -59.47
CA CYS A 12 49.90 15.84 -60.10
C CYS A 12 51.42 16.04 -60.19
N ALA A 13 52.18 15.61 -59.17
CA ALA A 13 53.64 15.65 -59.19
C ALA A 13 54.23 14.66 -60.20
N ALA A 14 53.69 13.44 -60.28
CA ALA A 14 54.07 12.44 -61.27
C ALA A 14 53.78 12.91 -62.70
N ALA A 15 52.66 13.61 -62.93
CA ALA A 15 52.36 14.23 -64.22
C ALA A 15 53.35 15.33 -64.60
N ARG A 16 53.79 16.16 -63.63
CA ARG A 16 54.84 17.16 -63.86
C ARG A 16 56.19 16.52 -64.19
N VAL A 17 56.54 15.42 -63.52
CA VAL A 17 57.80 14.69 -63.75
C VAL A 17 57.78 13.94 -65.08
N ALA A 18 56.66 13.35 -65.48
CA ALA A 18 56.51 12.66 -66.77
C ALA A 18 56.55 13.63 -67.97
N CYS A 19 56.07 14.87 -67.82
CA CYS A 19 56.20 15.91 -68.84
C CYS A 19 57.60 16.55 -68.92
N ALA A 20 58.49 16.32 -67.94
CA ALA A 20 59.84 16.90 -67.92
C ALA A 20 60.92 15.97 -68.52
N SER A 21 60.57 14.74 -68.87
CA SER A 21 61.54 13.71 -69.28
C SER A 21 61.31 13.12 -70.69
N SER A 22 60.47 13.73 -71.52
CA SER A 22 60.34 13.35 -72.95
C SER A 22 61.10 14.29 -73.88
N GLU A 23 62.44 14.22 -73.86
CA GLU A 23 63.25 14.60 -75.02
C GLU A 23 63.43 13.35 -75.89
N GLY A 24 62.58 13.20 -76.92
CA GLY A 24 62.73 12.10 -77.87
C GLY A 24 61.57 11.93 -78.85
N GLY A 25 61.69 12.57 -80.02
CA GLY A 25 61.21 12.04 -81.29
C GLY A 25 59.83 12.45 -81.81
N HIS A 26 59.84 13.34 -82.81
CA HIS A 26 58.89 13.47 -83.92
C HIS A 26 57.38 13.39 -83.64
N ALA A 27 56.88 14.36 -82.89
CA ALA A 27 55.56 14.95 -83.11
C ALA A 27 55.63 16.41 -82.65
N SER A 28 54.86 17.31 -83.27
CA SER A 28 54.76 18.73 -82.92
C SER A 28 54.77 18.92 -81.40
N PRO A 29 55.52 19.89 -80.83
CA PRO A 29 55.60 20.12 -79.38
C PRO A 29 54.23 20.30 -78.68
N THR A 30 53.16 20.54 -79.43
CA THR A 30 51.79 20.72 -78.92
C THR A 30 51.00 19.43 -78.74
N ASP A 31 51.25 18.38 -79.53
CA ASP A 31 50.34 17.22 -79.61
C ASP A 31 50.62 16.18 -78.52
N TRP A 32 51.90 15.99 -78.17
CA TRP A 32 52.33 15.09 -77.10
C TRP A 32 51.87 15.56 -75.71
N ILE A 33 52.00 16.87 -75.44
CA ILE A 33 51.51 17.49 -74.21
C ILE A 33 50.00 17.33 -74.05
N PHE A 34 49.25 17.41 -75.16
CA PHE A 34 47.80 17.18 -75.14
C PHE A 34 47.46 15.73 -74.79
N ILE A 35 48.11 14.75 -75.41
CA ILE A 35 47.89 13.31 -75.12
C ILE A 35 48.21 12.97 -73.66
N CYS A 36 49.35 13.42 -73.14
CA CYS A 36 49.70 13.23 -71.73
C CYS A 36 48.70 13.90 -70.78
N GLY A 37 48.20 15.09 -71.13
CA GLY A 37 47.15 15.78 -70.38
C GLY A 37 45.83 14.99 -70.33
N VAL A 38 45.41 14.43 -71.46
CA VAL A 38 44.19 13.61 -71.57
C VAL A 38 44.32 12.33 -70.76
N ILE A 39 45.46 11.64 -70.81
CA ILE A 39 45.70 10.42 -70.01
C ILE A 39 45.65 10.73 -68.52
N ASN A 40 46.27 11.83 -68.07
CA ASN A 40 46.22 12.25 -66.67
C ASN A 40 44.80 12.63 -66.23
N PHE A 41 44.03 13.31 -67.09
CA PHE A 41 42.64 13.63 -66.81
C PHE A 41 41.77 12.38 -66.67
N ILE A 42 41.95 11.38 -67.54
CA ILE A 42 41.26 10.09 -67.45
C ILE A 42 41.65 9.35 -66.16
N LEU A 43 42.94 9.33 -65.82
CA LEU A 43 43.42 8.69 -64.59
C LEU A 43 42.84 9.37 -63.34
N PHE A 44 42.76 10.70 -63.33
CA PHE A 44 42.09 11.47 -62.29
C PHE A 44 40.60 11.14 -62.19
N LEU A 45 39.89 11.05 -63.32
CA LEU A 45 38.47 10.66 -63.34
C LEU A 45 38.24 9.25 -62.80
N ILE A 46 39.12 8.29 -63.09
CA ILE A 46 39.02 6.93 -62.57
C ILE A 46 39.17 6.91 -61.04
N VAL A 47 40.17 7.62 -60.51
CA VAL A 47 40.39 7.75 -59.06
C VAL A 47 39.20 8.44 -58.39
N LEU A 48 38.66 9.49 -59.00
CA LEU A 48 37.50 10.21 -58.49
C LEU A 48 36.25 9.32 -58.51
N TYR A 49 36.00 8.59 -59.58
CA TYR A 49 34.84 7.69 -59.71
C TYR A 49 34.86 6.59 -58.64
N ILE A 50 36.00 5.91 -58.47
CA ILE A 50 36.15 4.82 -57.49
C ILE A 50 35.94 5.30 -56.06
N PHE A 51 36.32 6.53 -55.73
CA PHE A 51 36.29 7.02 -54.35
C PHE A 51 35.09 7.91 -54.01
N ALA A 52 34.62 8.74 -54.95
CA ALA A 52 33.49 9.65 -54.72
C ALA A 52 32.16 8.91 -54.67
N LEU A 53 31.94 7.92 -55.56
CA LEU A 53 30.70 7.15 -55.59
C LEU A 53 30.40 6.40 -54.28
N PRO A 54 31.32 5.60 -53.70
CA PRO A 54 31.03 4.92 -52.44
C PRO A 54 30.83 5.92 -51.30
N ARG A 55 31.57 7.04 -51.26
CA ARG A 55 31.41 8.04 -50.20
C ARG A 55 30.05 8.72 -50.23
N ILE A 56 29.57 9.09 -51.41
CA ILE A 56 28.26 9.73 -51.61
C ILE A 56 27.16 8.72 -51.27
N LYS A 57 27.24 7.49 -51.80
CA LYS A 57 26.25 6.44 -51.52
C LYS A 57 26.17 6.12 -50.03
N ASN A 58 27.32 6.00 -49.35
CA ASN A 58 27.37 5.72 -47.92
C ASN A 58 26.74 6.86 -47.10
N PHE A 59 27.02 8.13 -47.43
CA PHE A 59 26.43 9.27 -46.71
C PHE A 59 24.90 9.32 -46.82
N PHE A 60 24.34 9.08 -48.01
CA PHE A 60 22.89 9.01 -48.17
C PHE A 60 22.28 7.77 -47.51
N SER A 61 22.93 6.61 -47.62
CA SER A 61 22.47 5.37 -46.98
C SER A 61 22.48 5.48 -45.46
N GLU A 62 23.51 6.08 -44.88
CA GLU A 62 23.62 6.31 -43.43
C GLU A 62 22.54 7.27 -42.94
N ARG A 63 22.31 8.38 -43.66
CA ARG A 63 21.24 9.32 -43.31
C ARG A 63 19.85 8.70 -43.42
N SER A 64 19.58 7.95 -44.49
CA SER A 64 18.31 7.22 -44.65
C SER A 64 18.14 6.15 -43.58
N GLY A 65 19.21 5.42 -43.24
CA GLY A 65 19.23 4.43 -42.16
C GLY A 65 18.90 5.06 -40.80
N ASN A 66 19.55 6.18 -40.46
CA ASN A 66 19.31 6.91 -39.20
C ASN A 66 17.87 7.43 -39.11
N ILE A 67 17.30 7.94 -40.20
CA ILE A 67 15.90 8.38 -40.22
C ILE A 67 14.94 7.21 -40.05
N GLN A 68 15.18 6.08 -40.73
CA GLN A 68 14.37 4.87 -40.57
C GLN A 68 14.46 4.31 -39.15
N GLN A 69 15.66 4.32 -38.56
CA GLN A 69 15.86 3.88 -37.18
C GLN A 69 15.13 4.81 -36.20
N ALA A 70 15.29 6.13 -36.32
CA ALA A 70 14.59 7.08 -35.47
C ALA A 70 13.06 6.96 -35.59
N LEU A 71 12.53 6.70 -36.80
CA LEU A 71 11.10 6.45 -37.00
C LEU A 71 10.64 5.14 -36.35
N LYS A 72 11.44 4.07 -36.44
CA LYS A 72 11.14 2.80 -35.77
C LYS A 72 11.15 2.96 -34.25
N GLU A 73 12.17 3.61 -33.70
CA GLU A 73 12.27 3.89 -32.26
C GLU A 73 11.10 4.74 -31.77
N ALA A 74 10.68 5.74 -32.56
CA ALA A 74 9.51 6.56 -32.23
C ALA A 74 8.20 5.76 -32.25
N GLU A 75 8.01 4.88 -33.25
CA GLU A 75 6.83 4.02 -33.34
C GLU A 75 6.80 3.00 -32.19
N GLU A 76 7.94 2.37 -31.88
CA GLU A 76 8.07 1.46 -30.74
C GLU A 76 7.79 2.17 -29.42
N ALA A 77 8.34 3.37 -29.22
CA ALA A 77 8.08 4.18 -28.04
C ALA A 77 6.60 4.54 -27.90
N LYS A 78 5.93 4.87 -29.01
CA LYS A 78 4.49 5.14 -29.04
C LYS A 78 3.67 3.91 -28.68
N ILE A 79 3.96 2.75 -29.28
CA ILE A 79 3.27 1.48 -28.99
C ILE A 79 3.46 1.08 -27.52
N LEU A 80 4.68 1.24 -26.98
CA LEU A 80 4.97 0.97 -25.58
C LEU A 80 4.21 1.93 -24.65
N ALA A 81 4.12 3.21 -24.99
CA ALA A 81 3.35 4.19 -24.24
C ALA A 81 1.86 3.86 -24.25
N GLU A 82 1.28 3.55 -25.41
CA GLU A 82 -0.13 3.15 -25.53
C GLU A 82 -0.43 1.86 -24.76
N THR A 83 0.48 0.90 -24.81
CA THR A 83 0.32 -0.38 -24.08
C THR A 83 0.36 -0.14 -22.58
N LYS A 84 1.34 0.62 -22.08
CA LYS A 84 1.42 1.01 -20.67
C LYS A 84 0.18 1.78 -20.22
N LEU A 85 -0.31 2.71 -21.05
CA LEU A 85 -1.52 3.48 -20.75
C LEU A 85 -2.73 2.55 -20.60
N LYS A 86 -2.93 1.61 -21.54
CA LYS A 86 -4.00 0.60 -21.43
C LYS A 86 -3.84 -0.30 -20.20
N GLU A 87 -2.62 -0.68 -19.83
CA GLU A 87 -2.37 -1.44 -18.60
C GLU A 87 -2.73 -0.64 -17.35
N TYR A 88 -2.35 0.65 -17.29
CA TYR A 88 -2.71 1.52 -16.19
C TYR A 88 -4.22 1.75 -16.10
N GLU A 89 -4.90 1.99 -17.22
CA GLU A 89 -6.36 2.12 -17.25
C GLU A 89 -7.05 0.85 -16.75
N LYS A 90 -6.59 -0.33 -17.17
CA LYS A 90 -7.09 -1.61 -16.67
C LYS A 90 -6.85 -1.77 -15.17
N LYS A 91 -5.65 -1.42 -14.69
CA LYS A 91 -5.32 -1.46 -13.25
C LYS A 91 -6.20 -0.49 -12.46
N MET A 92 -6.42 0.72 -12.96
CA MET A 92 -7.31 1.69 -12.30
C MET A 92 -8.75 1.18 -12.25
N ALA A 93 -9.28 0.64 -13.35
CA ALA A 93 -10.63 0.08 -13.37
C ALA A 93 -10.78 -1.12 -12.41
N PHE A 94 -9.75 -1.97 -12.30
CA PHE A 94 -9.72 -3.07 -11.34
C PHE A 94 -9.68 -2.56 -9.90
N LEU A 95 -8.80 -1.60 -9.59
CA LEU A 95 -8.72 -0.97 -8.27
C LEU A 95 -10.03 -0.27 -7.88
N SER A 96 -10.70 0.42 -8.81
CA SER A 96 -12.00 1.04 -8.54
C SER A 96 -13.07 0.00 -8.17
N LYS A 97 -13.07 -1.17 -8.83
CA LYS A 97 -13.98 -2.27 -8.48
C LYS A 97 -13.64 -2.85 -7.11
N GLU A 98 -12.36 -3.09 -6.84
CA GLU A 98 -11.93 -3.65 -5.56
C GLU A 98 -12.20 -2.69 -4.39
N ILE A 99 -12.04 -1.38 -4.58
CA ILE A 99 -12.43 -0.37 -3.59
C ILE A 99 -13.94 -0.43 -3.32
N GLU A 100 -14.77 -0.57 -4.35
CA GLU A 100 -16.22 -0.68 -4.20
C GLU A 100 -16.62 -1.99 -3.48
N GLU A 101 -15.94 -3.10 -3.77
CA GLU A 101 -16.14 -4.37 -3.08
C GLU A 101 -15.72 -4.29 -1.61
N ILE A 102 -14.55 -3.71 -1.32
CA ILE A 102 -14.08 -3.47 0.04
C ILE A 102 -15.06 -2.58 0.80
N ARG A 103 -15.54 -1.49 0.17
CA ARG A 103 -16.52 -0.60 0.79
C ARG A 103 -17.79 -1.35 1.19
N LYS A 104 -18.35 -2.15 0.29
CA LYS A 104 -19.53 -2.97 0.57
C LYS A 104 -19.29 -4.00 1.66
N ALA A 105 -18.10 -4.62 1.67
CA ALA A 105 -17.72 -5.57 2.70
C ALA A 105 -17.63 -4.89 4.08
N VAL A 106 -16.99 -3.72 4.16
CA VAL A 106 -16.87 -2.92 5.39
C VAL A 106 -18.23 -2.42 5.88
N GLU A 107 -19.10 -1.96 4.98
CA GLU A 107 -20.46 -1.54 5.35
C GLU A 107 -21.25 -2.71 5.93
N LYS A 108 -21.22 -3.89 5.28
CA LYS A 108 -21.88 -5.10 5.75
C LYS A 108 -21.31 -5.59 7.09
N GLU A 109 -19.99 -5.62 7.23
CA GLU A 109 -19.33 -6.02 8.47
C GLU A 109 -19.64 -5.04 9.60
N GLY A 110 -19.66 -3.74 9.31
CA GLY A 110 -20.06 -2.70 10.25
C GLY A 110 -21.50 -2.82 10.72
N GLU A 111 -22.43 -3.16 9.83
CA GLU A 111 -23.83 -3.44 10.19
C GLU A 111 -23.95 -4.67 11.09
N LEU A 112 -23.30 -5.78 10.72
CA LEU A 112 -23.30 -7.01 11.52
C LEU A 112 -22.68 -6.79 12.91
N GLU A 113 -21.58 -6.05 12.99
CA GLU A 113 -20.91 -5.75 14.25
C GLU A 113 -21.77 -4.81 15.11
N LYS A 114 -22.43 -3.83 14.51
CA LYS A 114 -23.40 -2.96 15.20
C LYS A 114 -24.54 -3.78 15.79
N GLU A 115 -25.13 -4.68 15.02
CA GLU A 115 -26.19 -5.58 15.51
C GLU A 115 -25.69 -6.48 16.65
N ARG A 116 -24.48 -7.02 16.52
CA ARG A 116 -23.84 -7.85 17.55
C ARG A 116 -23.63 -7.06 18.85
N ILE A 117 -23.14 -5.82 18.76
CA ILE A 117 -22.94 -4.94 19.92
C ILE A 117 -24.28 -4.61 20.59
N ILE A 118 -25.30 -4.26 19.81
CA ILE A 118 -26.64 -3.96 20.34
C ILE A 118 -27.23 -5.19 21.03
N ALA A 119 -27.14 -6.37 20.43
CA ALA A 119 -27.63 -7.61 21.01
C ALA A 119 -26.87 -7.99 22.30
N ALA A 120 -25.55 -7.83 22.31
CA ALA A 120 -24.73 -8.05 23.50
C ALA A 120 -25.08 -7.08 24.63
N ALA A 121 -25.21 -5.78 24.32
CA ALA A 121 -25.59 -4.76 25.28
C ALA A 121 -27.00 -4.99 25.85
N ALA A 122 -27.96 -5.41 25.02
CA ALA A 122 -29.31 -5.74 25.47
C ALA A 122 -29.30 -6.95 26.43
N LYS A 123 -28.53 -8.00 26.10
CA LYS A 123 -28.37 -9.19 26.96
C LYS A 123 -27.69 -8.83 28.28
N GLU A 124 -26.68 -7.98 28.24
CA GLU A 124 -25.97 -7.52 29.44
C GLU A 124 -26.88 -6.66 30.32
N ALA A 125 -27.67 -5.77 29.73
CA ALA A 125 -28.66 -4.96 30.45
C ALA A 125 -29.71 -5.84 31.13
N GLU A 126 -30.23 -6.87 30.47
CA GLU A 126 -31.17 -7.82 31.08
C GLU A 126 -30.52 -8.62 32.22
N THR A 127 -29.28 -9.06 32.04
CA THR A 127 -28.52 -9.75 33.08
C THR A 127 -28.29 -8.84 34.30
N MET A 128 -27.94 -7.58 34.07
CA MET A 128 -27.74 -6.58 35.11
C MET A 128 -29.04 -6.30 35.87
N LYS A 129 -30.18 -6.15 35.18
CA LYS A 129 -31.49 -5.98 35.83
C LYS A 129 -31.85 -7.19 36.69
N TRP A 130 -31.60 -8.40 36.19
CA TRP A 130 -31.88 -9.63 36.93
C TRP A 130 -31.01 -9.73 38.19
N GLN A 131 -29.71 -9.44 38.08
CA GLN A 131 -28.81 -9.39 39.22
C GLN A 131 -29.23 -8.31 40.23
N ALA A 132 -29.55 -7.11 39.77
CA ALA A 132 -30.02 -6.02 40.63
C ALA A 132 -31.31 -6.40 41.38
N LYS A 133 -32.25 -7.11 40.73
CA LYS A 133 -33.45 -7.62 41.37
C LYS A 133 -33.13 -8.63 42.47
N ILE A 134 -32.22 -9.56 42.23
CA ILE A 134 -31.80 -10.54 43.24
C ILE A 134 -31.15 -9.85 44.44
N ILE A 135 -30.25 -8.90 44.19
CA ILE A 135 -29.58 -8.14 45.24
C ILE A 135 -30.62 -7.35 46.05
N ALA A 136 -31.57 -6.67 45.39
CA ALA A 136 -32.63 -5.94 46.06
C ALA A 136 -33.53 -6.86 46.92
N GLU A 137 -33.87 -8.05 46.43
CA GLU A 137 -34.64 -9.03 47.21
C GLU A 137 -33.87 -9.56 48.42
N GLN A 138 -32.56 -9.79 48.28
CA GLN A 138 -31.69 -10.18 49.39
C GLN A 138 -31.59 -9.05 50.42
N GLU A 139 -31.35 -7.81 49.99
CA GLU A 139 -31.23 -6.66 50.86
C GLU A 139 -32.54 -6.39 51.63
N LEU A 140 -33.69 -6.54 50.96
CA LEU A 140 -34.99 -6.47 51.62
C LEU A 140 -35.18 -7.55 52.70
N LYS A 141 -34.68 -8.77 52.47
CA LYS A 141 -34.72 -9.83 53.48
C LYS A 141 -33.81 -9.49 54.66
N TYR A 142 -32.60 -9.00 54.41
CA TYR A 142 -31.67 -8.56 55.46
C TYR A 142 -32.24 -7.40 56.27
N ALA A 143 -32.77 -6.35 55.62
CA ALA A 143 -33.39 -5.22 56.29
C ALA A 143 -34.59 -5.63 57.15
N LYS A 144 -35.45 -6.54 56.66
CA LYS A 144 -36.57 -7.09 57.46
C LYS A 144 -36.08 -7.89 58.67
N ALA A 145 -35.02 -8.68 58.52
CA ALA A 145 -34.44 -9.44 59.63
C ALA A 145 -33.83 -8.51 60.68
N ALA A 146 -33.10 -7.47 60.25
CA ALA A 146 -32.55 -6.44 61.12
C ALA A 146 -33.65 -5.70 61.91
N LEU A 147 -34.70 -5.24 61.22
CA LEU A 147 -35.85 -4.58 61.85
C LEU A 147 -36.55 -5.47 62.89
N ARG A 148 -36.74 -6.76 62.60
CA ARG A 148 -37.32 -7.70 63.56
C ARG A 148 -36.45 -7.87 64.81
N LYS A 149 -35.13 -7.93 64.63
CA LYS A 149 -34.17 -8.02 65.74
C LYS A 149 -34.23 -6.76 66.61
N GLU A 150 -34.30 -5.59 65.99
CA GLU A 150 -34.35 -4.30 66.69
C GLU A 150 -35.69 -4.10 67.41
N LEU A 151 -36.82 -4.47 66.79
CA LEU A 151 -38.13 -4.48 67.45
C LEU A 151 -38.17 -5.45 68.63
N ALA A 152 -37.57 -6.65 68.49
CA ALA A 152 -37.48 -7.60 69.59
C ALA A 152 -36.65 -7.06 70.75
N SER A 153 -35.52 -6.39 70.49
CA SER A 153 -34.72 -5.76 71.54
C SER A 153 -35.44 -4.61 72.22
N LEU A 154 -36.10 -3.71 71.48
CA LEU A 154 -36.89 -2.63 72.07
C LEU A 154 -38.07 -3.16 72.90
N SER A 155 -38.74 -4.20 72.40
CA SER A 155 -39.87 -4.82 73.12
C SER A 155 -39.39 -5.48 74.42
N LEU A 156 -38.24 -6.15 74.39
CA LEU A 156 -37.63 -6.75 75.57
C LEU A 156 -37.23 -5.69 76.59
N GLU A 157 -36.58 -4.60 76.15
CA GLU A 157 -36.20 -3.47 77.00
C GLU A 157 -37.44 -2.83 77.65
N ARG A 158 -38.53 -2.64 76.88
CA ARG A 158 -39.77 -2.07 77.41
C ARG A 158 -40.46 -3.02 78.39
N ALA A 159 -40.48 -4.32 78.09
CA ALA A 159 -41.02 -5.34 78.98
C ALA A 159 -40.22 -5.43 80.28
N GLU A 160 -38.88 -5.39 80.21
CA GLU A 160 -38.00 -5.36 81.39
C GLU A 160 -38.32 -4.15 82.28
N LYS A 161 -38.51 -2.97 81.68
CA LYS A 161 -38.87 -1.76 82.41
C LYS A 161 -40.24 -1.88 83.10
N ILE A 162 -41.25 -2.42 82.41
CA ILE A 162 -42.59 -2.63 82.99
C ILE A 162 -42.54 -3.65 84.14
N ILE A 163 -41.80 -4.75 83.97
CA ILE A 163 -41.66 -5.78 85.01
C ILE A 163 -40.97 -5.17 86.25
N LYS A 164 -39.89 -4.40 86.07
CA LYS A 164 -39.23 -3.68 87.16
C LYS A 164 -40.16 -2.72 87.90
N GLU A 165 -41.08 -2.06 87.18
CA GLU A 165 -42.03 -1.10 87.77
C GLU A 165 -43.23 -1.78 88.47
N LYS A 166 -43.61 -3.02 88.10
CA LYS A 166 -44.83 -3.69 88.59
C LYS A 166 -44.62 -4.89 89.52
N ILE A 167 -43.38 -5.30 89.80
CA ILE A 167 -43.11 -6.49 90.60
C ILE A 167 -43.41 -6.27 92.09
N ASN A 168 -44.18 -7.18 92.69
CA ASN A 168 -44.54 -7.20 94.12
C ASN A 168 -44.01 -8.48 94.80
N GLU A 169 -43.97 -8.52 96.14
CA GLU A 169 -43.45 -9.65 96.92
C GLU A 169 -44.14 -11.01 96.62
N ASP A 170 -45.44 -11.01 96.34
CA ASP A 170 -46.19 -12.23 95.99
C ASP A 170 -45.76 -12.84 94.64
N ASP A 171 -45.37 -12.00 93.67
CA ASP A 171 -44.88 -12.49 92.38
C ASP A 171 -43.49 -13.12 92.50
N HIS A 172 -42.64 -12.63 93.41
CA HIS A 172 -41.35 -13.27 93.70
C HIS A 172 -41.52 -14.68 94.28
N ALA A 173 -42.45 -14.87 95.22
CA ALA A 173 -42.74 -16.18 95.79
C ALA A 173 -43.26 -17.17 94.73
N ARG A 174 -44.13 -16.71 93.81
CA ARG A 174 -44.65 -17.53 92.71
C ARG A 174 -43.55 -17.94 91.71
N LEU A 175 -42.68 -17.00 91.33
CA LEU A 175 -41.57 -17.27 90.40
C LEU A 175 -40.58 -18.29 90.94
N VAL A 176 -40.24 -18.25 92.23
CA VAL A 176 -39.37 -19.24 92.88
C VAL A 176 -40.01 -20.62 92.88
N LYS A 177 -41.31 -20.71 93.17
CA LYS A 177 -42.06 -21.97 93.16
C LYS A 177 -42.11 -22.58 91.75
N ASP A 178 -42.40 -21.78 90.72
CA ASP A 178 -42.46 -22.23 89.34
C ASP A 178 -41.07 -22.68 88.83
N TYR A 179 -39.99 -22.00 89.22
CA TYR A 179 -38.62 -22.38 88.86
C TYR A 179 -38.23 -23.74 89.46
N ILE A 180 -38.59 -24.00 90.72
CA ILE A 180 -38.35 -25.29 91.37
C ILE A 180 -39.14 -26.41 90.67
N LEU A 181 -40.39 -26.15 90.27
CA LEU A 181 -41.21 -27.12 89.52
C LEU A 181 -40.64 -27.40 88.12
N GLN A 182 -40.14 -26.39 87.42
CA GLN A 182 -39.60 -26.54 86.06
C GLN A 182 -38.27 -27.32 86.03
N ILE A 183 -37.40 -27.12 87.04
CA ILE A 183 -36.17 -27.92 87.18
C ILE A 183 -36.54 -29.38 87.53
N THR A 184 -37.51 -29.58 88.42
CA THR A 184 -37.95 -30.93 88.81
C THR A 184 -38.59 -31.69 87.65
N SER A 185 -39.35 -31.01 86.79
CA SER A 185 -39.95 -31.57 85.57
C SER A 185 -38.93 -31.91 84.47
N LYS A 186 -37.73 -31.35 84.49
CA LYS A 186 -36.69 -31.57 83.47
C LYS A 186 -35.61 -32.58 83.93
N VAL A 187 -35.69 -33.04 85.18
CA VAL A 187 -34.78 -34.00 85.82
C VAL A 187 -35.42 -35.40 85.96
N ILE A 188 -36.64 -35.59 85.47
CA ILE A 188 -37.28 -36.89 85.21
C ILE A 188 -37.41 -37.05 83.70
#